data_AF-A0A961MMK5-F1
#
_entry.id   AF-A0A961MMK5-F1
#
_cell.length_a   1.000
_cell.length_b   1.000
_cell.length_c   1.000
_cell.angle_alpha   90.00
_cell.angle_beta   90.00
_cell.angle_gamma   90.00
#
_symmetry.space_group_name_H-M   'P 1'
#
loop_
_entity.id
_entity.type
_entity.pdbx_description
1 polymer ?
#
loop_
_entity_poly.entity_id
_entity_poly.type
_entity_poly.pdbx_seq_one_letter_code
_entity_poly.pdbx_strand_id
1 'polypeptide(L)'
;GDGDRNLIIGRGIFVTPSDSLALLAANAHLAPGYAAGLKGIARSMPTSAAADRVAEALGIGIYETPTGWKFFGNLLDAGLATICGEESAGTGSDHVREKDGLWAVLLWLNILAVRKQSVRDIVEAHWAEHGRNYYARHDYEAIETAAANDLVADLRNRLAALPGQAVAGLTIAAADDFAYLDPVDGSESAHQGIRVLFEGGSRAVFRLSGTGTSGATLRVYLERFEPDPARHGLATAEALAEVIAAAEALAGIRARTGRTQPDVIT
;
A
#
# COMPACT_ATOMS: atom_id res chain seq x y z
N GLY A 1 16.01 13.29 -0.14
CA GLY A 1 17.29 14.01 -0.15
C GLY A 1 17.46 14.75 -1.46
N ASP A 2 17.21 14.03 -2.54
CA ASP A 2 17.00 14.44 -3.93
C ASP A 2 15.62 15.07 -4.23
N GLY A 3 14.59 14.86 -3.40
CA GLY A 3 13.29 15.52 -3.53
C GLY A 3 12.19 14.65 -4.15
N ASP A 4 12.47 13.36 -4.36
CA ASP A 4 11.57 12.37 -4.97
C ASP A 4 10.41 11.92 -4.05
N ARG A 5 10.42 12.33 -2.78
CA ARG A 5 9.49 11.83 -1.75
C ARG A 5 8.89 12.93 -0.90
N ASN A 6 7.73 12.68 -0.34
CA ASN A 6 6.96 13.63 0.47
C ASN A 6 6.26 12.96 1.67
N LEU A 7 6.08 13.73 2.74
CA LEU A 7 5.19 13.38 3.84
C LEU A 7 4.21 14.52 4.04
N ILE A 8 2.93 14.17 4.18
CA ILE A 8 1.85 15.15 4.31
C ILE A 8 1.32 15.11 5.74
N ILE A 9 1.43 16.24 6.43
CA ILE A 9 1.04 16.38 7.84
C ILE A 9 0.08 17.57 7.94
N GLY A 10 -1.15 17.29 8.36
CA GLY A 10 -2.12 18.29 8.76
C GLY A 10 -2.04 18.58 10.26
N ARG A 11 -2.75 19.63 10.73
CA ARG A 11 -2.86 19.90 12.16
C ARG A 11 -3.49 18.70 12.87
N GLY A 12 -2.70 18.01 13.69
CA GLY A 12 -3.15 16.86 14.47
C GLY A 12 -3.51 15.64 13.63
N ILE A 13 -3.01 15.51 12.41
CA ILE A 13 -3.22 14.33 11.57
C ILE A 13 -2.02 14.07 10.66
N PHE A 14 -1.52 12.84 10.66
CA PHE A 14 -0.58 12.33 9.67
C PHE A 14 -1.37 11.67 8.55
N VAL A 15 -1.16 12.07 7.30
CA VAL A 15 -1.77 11.42 6.14
C VAL A 15 -0.79 10.37 5.64
N THR A 16 -1.18 9.10 5.72
CA THR A 16 -0.31 8.01 5.27
C THR A 16 -0.01 8.18 3.77
N PRO A 17 1.16 7.75 3.27
CA PRO A 17 1.47 7.85 1.83
C PRO A 17 0.42 7.20 0.94
N SER A 18 -0.17 6.08 1.38
CA SER A 18 -1.24 5.40 0.65
C SER A 18 -2.55 6.18 0.63
N ASP A 19 -3.00 6.73 1.78
CA ASP A 19 -4.15 7.63 1.81
C ASP A 19 -3.88 8.88 0.96
N SER A 20 -2.66 9.44 1.02
CA SER A 20 -2.26 10.62 0.26
C SER A 20 -2.44 10.38 -1.24
N LEU A 21 -2.01 9.24 -1.78
CA LEU A 21 -2.24 8.88 -3.18
C LEU A 21 -3.74 8.86 -3.52
N ALA A 22 -4.56 8.23 -2.69
CA ALA A 22 -6.02 8.15 -2.89
C ALA A 22 -6.68 9.54 -2.86
N LEU A 23 -6.32 10.37 -1.88
CA LEU A 23 -6.82 11.73 -1.70
C LEU A 23 -6.41 12.65 -2.86
N LEU A 24 -5.16 12.57 -3.29
CA LEU A 24 -4.67 13.30 -4.45
C LEU A 24 -5.45 12.90 -5.70
N ALA A 25 -5.67 11.61 -5.92
CA ALA A 25 -6.41 11.13 -7.09
C ALA A 25 -7.88 11.55 -7.07
N ALA A 26 -8.57 11.40 -5.94
CA ALA A 26 -9.98 11.77 -5.78
C ALA A 26 -10.23 13.27 -6.03
N ASN A 27 -9.23 14.10 -5.77
CA ASN A 27 -9.32 15.57 -5.87
C ASN A 27 -8.47 16.16 -7.01
N ALA A 28 -7.86 15.34 -7.87
CA ALA A 28 -6.92 15.81 -8.89
C ALA A 28 -7.55 16.84 -9.83
N HIS A 29 -8.82 16.64 -10.19
CA HIS A 29 -9.62 17.52 -11.04
C HIS A 29 -9.74 18.97 -10.53
N LEU A 30 -9.43 19.24 -9.25
CA LEU A 30 -9.38 20.59 -8.68
C LEU A 30 -8.15 21.38 -9.13
N ALA A 31 -7.12 20.73 -9.67
CA ALA A 31 -5.93 21.37 -10.23
C ALA A 31 -6.06 21.52 -11.76
N PRO A 32 -5.73 22.69 -12.33
CA PRO A 32 -5.84 22.93 -13.78
C PRO A 32 -5.12 21.89 -14.64
N GLY A 33 -3.98 21.37 -14.16
CA GLY A 33 -3.21 20.34 -14.87
C GLY A 33 -3.93 18.99 -15.04
N TYR A 34 -4.97 18.73 -14.26
CA TYR A 34 -5.76 17.49 -14.32
C TYR A 34 -7.25 17.76 -14.56
N ALA A 35 -7.60 18.92 -15.13
CA ALA A 35 -8.99 19.28 -15.41
C ALA A 35 -9.69 18.29 -16.38
N ALA A 36 -8.92 17.56 -17.20
CA ALA A 36 -9.43 16.50 -18.07
C ALA A 36 -9.71 15.17 -17.34
N GLY A 37 -9.44 15.09 -16.03
CA GLY A 37 -9.51 13.86 -15.25
C GLY A 37 -8.27 12.99 -15.38
N LEU A 38 -8.30 11.86 -14.68
CA LEU A 38 -7.23 10.86 -14.67
C LEU A 38 -7.59 9.70 -15.58
N LYS A 39 -6.59 9.09 -16.24
CA LYS A 39 -6.80 7.89 -17.07
C LYS A 39 -6.78 6.59 -16.25
N GLY A 40 -6.01 6.59 -15.18
CA GLY A 40 -5.87 5.47 -14.26
C GLY A 40 -4.94 5.80 -13.11
N ILE A 41 -4.98 4.97 -12.08
CA ILE A 41 -4.13 5.06 -10.89
C ILE A 41 -3.26 3.81 -10.82
N ALA A 42 -1.96 3.98 -10.60
CA ALA A 42 -1.05 2.87 -10.35
C ALA A 42 -0.46 2.94 -8.93
N ARG A 43 -0.38 1.80 -8.24
CA ARG A 43 0.30 1.70 -6.94
C ARG A 43 1.19 0.48 -6.89
N SER A 44 2.22 0.53 -6.06
CA SER A 44 2.99 -0.68 -5.77
C SER A 44 2.10 -1.65 -4.99
N MET A 45 2.29 -2.96 -5.21
CA MET A 45 1.54 -4.01 -4.53
C MET A 45 1.52 -3.87 -3.01
N PRO A 46 2.63 -3.49 -2.34
CA PRO A 46 2.60 -3.28 -0.88
C PRO A 46 1.84 -2.05 -0.41
N THR A 47 1.60 -1.05 -1.28
CA THR A 47 0.82 0.15 -0.98
C THR A 47 -0.63 -0.21 -0.71
N SER A 48 -1.25 0.37 0.33
CA SER A 48 -2.66 0.14 0.63
C SER A 48 -3.57 0.35 -0.58
N ALA A 49 -4.65 -0.42 -0.63
CA ALA A 49 -5.67 -0.39 -1.67
C ALA A 49 -6.63 0.81 -1.56
N ALA A 50 -6.34 1.82 -0.73
CA ALA A 50 -7.15 3.04 -0.64
C ALA A 50 -7.36 3.70 -2.02
N ALA A 51 -6.31 3.75 -2.84
CA ALA A 51 -6.38 4.32 -4.18
C ALA A 51 -7.25 3.49 -5.14
N ASP A 52 -7.38 2.19 -4.91
CA ASP A 52 -8.20 1.30 -5.73
C ASP A 52 -9.68 1.68 -5.58
N ARG A 53 -10.11 2.02 -4.35
CA ARG A 53 -11.48 2.48 -4.06
C ARG A 53 -11.84 3.75 -4.80
N VAL A 54 -10.86 4.64 -4.94
CA VAL A 54 -11.02 5.88 -5.72
C VAL A 54 -11.11 5.58 -7.21
N ALA A 55 -10.24 4.72 -7.73
CA ALA A 55 -10.29 4.36 -9.14
C ALA A 55 -11.58 3.60 -9.51
N GLU A 56 -12.06 2.71 -8.64
CA GLU A 56 -13.37 2.05 -8.74
C GLU A 56 -14.50 3.09 -8.82
N ALA A 57 -14.52 4.07 -7.90
CA ALA A 57 -15.53 5.13 -7.87
C ALA A 57 -15.48 6.06 -9.11
N LEU A 58 -14.29 6.31 -9.65
CA LEU A 58 -14.09 7.13 -10.84
C LEU A 58 -14.29 6.36 -12.16
N GLY A 59 -14.35 5.02 -12.13
CA GLY A 59 -14.45 4.18 -13.33
C GLY A 59 -13.21 4.24 -14.23
N ILE A 60 -12.02 4.36 -13.63
CA ILE A 60 -10.73 4.49 -14.34
C ILE A 60 -9.82 3.28 -14.10
N GLY A 61 -8.71 3.18 -14.84
CA GLY A 61 -7.79 2.03 -14.71
C GLY A 61 -7.17 1.88 -13.33
N ILE A 62 -7.04 0.64 -12.86
CA ILE A 62 -6.41 0.26 -11.57
C ILE A 62 -5.22 -0.63 -11.89
N TYR A 63 -4.02 -0.20 -11.49
CA TYR A 63 -2.79 -0.96 -11.76
C TYR A 63 -2.02 -1.22 -10.47
N GLU A 64 -2.01 -2.49 -10.06
CA GLU A 64 -1.15 -2.95 -8.98
C GLU A 64 0.16 -3.49 -9.59
N THR A 65 1.28 -2.80 -9.35
CA THR A 65 2.58 -3.15 -9.93
C THR A 65 3.53 -3.69 -8.86
N PRO A 66 4.62 -4.38 -9.21
CA PRO A 66 5.69 -4.62 -8.25
C PRO A 66 6.32 -3.30 -7.78
N THR A 67 7.09 -3.36 -6.70
CA THR A 67 7.86 -2.18 -6.23
C THR A 67 8.89 -1.79 -7.28
N GLY A 68 8.99 -0.48 -7.56
CA GLY A 68 9.96 0.08 -8.48
C GLY A 68 9.34 0.93 -9.58
N TRP A 69 9.88 2.13 -9.76
CA TRP A 69 9.31 3.15 -10.66
C TRP A 69 9.24 2.75 -12.13
N LYS A 70 10.06 1.77 -12.58
CA LYS A 70 10.06 1.30 -13.97
C LYS A 70 8.68 0.84 -14.46
N PHE A 71 7.90 0.18 -13.60
CA PHE A 71 6.56 -0.32 -13.96
C PHE A 71 5.57 0.82 -14.14
N PHE A 72 5.66 1.86 -13.30
CA PHE A 72 4.87 3.06 -13.50
C PHE A 72 5.28 3.78 -14.78
N GLY A 73 6.59 3.91 -15.05
CA GLY A 73 7.10 4.53 -16.29
C GLY A 73 6.42 3.96 -17.54
N ASN A 74 6.37 2.62 -17.65
CA ASN A 74 5.67 1.92 -18.73
C ASN A 74 4.18 2.34 -18.83
N LEU A 75 3.44 2.29 -17.73
CA LEU A 75 2.02 2.66 -17.69
C LEU A 75 1.77 4.14 -18.04
N LEU A 76 2.65 5.04 -17.58
CA LEU A 76 2.58 6.48 -17.86
C LEU A 76 2.87 6.76 -19.34
N ASP A 77 3.87 6.09 -19.93
CA ASP A 77 4.21 6.20 -21.35
C ASP A 77 3.12 5.66 -22.27
N ALA A 78 2.48 4.55 -21.87
CA ALA A 78 1.33 3.98 -22.59
C ALA A 78 0.03 4.78 -22.39
N GLY A 79 0.03 5.81 -21.53
CA GLY A 79 -1.16 6.60 -21.21
C GLY A 79 -2.24 5.81 -20.48
N LEU A 80 -1.86 4.71 -19.81
CA LEU A 80 -2.75 3.85 -19.04
C LEU A 80 -3.01 4.38 -17.63
N ALA A 81 -2.01 5.05 -17.04
CA ALA A 81 -2.12 5.72 -15.76
C ALA A 81 -1.77 7.21 -15.89
N THR A 82 -2.29 8.03 -14.98
CA THR A 82 -1.95 9.46 -14.87
C THR A 82 -1.24 9.75 -13.56
N ILE A 83 -1.64 9.09 -12.47
CA ILE A 83 -1.07 9.29 -11.13
C ILE A 83 -0.62 7.94 -10.56
N CYS A 84 0.48 7.94 -9.82
CA CYS A 84 1.00 6.75 -9.17
C CYS A 84 1.70 7.04 -7.84
N GLY A 85 1.81 6.01 -7.00
CA GLY A 85 2.47 6.15 -5.70
C GLY A 85 2.89 4.84 -5.04
N GLU A 86 3.78 4.98 -4.06
CA GLU A 86 4.32 3.91 -3.24
C GLU A 86 4.16 4.26 -1.75
N GLU A 87 3.95 3.24 -0.91
CA GLU A 87 3.87 3.34 0.54
C GLU A 87 5.11 3.96 1.18
N SER A 88 6.22 3.93 0.45
CA SER A 88 7.52 4.47 0.85
C SER A 88 7.64 5.99 0.71
N ALA A 89 6.52 6.71 0.80
CA ALA A 89 6.43 8.17 0.69
C ALA A 89 6.72 8.74 -0.72
N GLY A 90 6.55 7.91 -1.76
CA GLY A 90 6.74 8.29 -3.15
C GLY A 90 5.39 8.55 -3.84
N THR A 91 5.26 9.66 -4.55
CA THR A 91 4.07 9.96 -5.36
C THR A 91 4.48 10.77 -6.58
N GLY A 92 3.80 10.57 -7.71
CA GLY A 92 4.06 11.33 -8.93
C GLY A 92 2.92 11.19 -9.94
N SER A 93 3.10 11.82 -11.10
CA SER A 93 2.18 11.74 -12.23
C SER A 93 2.95 11.61 -13.54
N ASP A 94 2.23 11.43 -14.64
CA ASP A 94 2.72 11.46 -16.01
C ASP A 94 3.47 12.74 -16.46
N HIS A 95 3.51 13.80 -15.64
CA HIS A 95 4.23 15.05 -15.95
C HIS A 95 5.76 14.88 -16.05
N VAL A 96 6.32 13.90 -15.35
CA VAL A 96 7.74 13.50 -15.43
C VAL A 96 7.86 11.97 -15.35
N ARG A 97 9.08 11.43 -15.46
CA ARG A 97 9.38 9.99 -15.33
C ARG A 97 10.16 9.67 -14.05
N GLU A 98 9.85 10.41 -13.00
CA GLU A 98 10.32 10.19 -11.64
C GLU A 98 9.20 10.49 -10.63
N LYS A 99 9.42 10.08 -9.38
CA LYS A 99 8.58 10.57 -8.28
C LYS A 99 8.88 12.06 -8.06
N ASP A 100 7.89 12.83 -7.61
CA ASP A 100 8.07 14.25 -7.35
C ASP A 100 7.36 14.64 -6.04
N GLY A 101 8.16 14.84 -4.99
CA GLY A 101 7.66 15.20 -3.68
C GLY A 101 7.11 16.63 -3.63
N LEU A 102 7.70 17.56 -4.37
CA LEU A 102 7.24 18.96 -4.41
C LEU A 102 5.92 19.07 -5.16
N TRP A 103 5.79 18.35 -6.28
CA TRP A 103 4.53 18.22 -7.02
C TRP A 103 3.39 17.74 -6.12
N ALA A 104 3.61 16.68 -5.33
CA ALA A 104 2.58 16.15 -4.44
C ALA A 104 2.15 17.19 -3.39
N VAL A 105 3.10 17.94 -2.83
CA VAL A 105 2.82 19.05 -1.90
C VAL A 105 2.02 20.16 -2.58
N LEU A 106 2.40 20.57 -3.79
CA LEU A 106 1.70 21.62 -4.54
C LEU A 106 0.27 21.20 -4.92
N LEU A 107 0.07 19.93 -5.27
CA LEU A 107 -1.27 19.40 -5.53
C LEU A 107 -2.14 19.40 -4.26
N TRP A 108 -1.58 18.99 -3.12
CA TRP A 108 -2.25 19.14 -1.81
C TRP A 108 -2.62 20.59 -1.50
N LEU A 109 -1.70 21.54 -1.70
CA LEU A 109 -1.98 22.96 -1.49
C LEU A 109 -3.08 23.48 -2.41
N ASN A 110 -3.12 23.03 -3.66
CA ASN A 110 -4.19 23.37 -4.59
C ASN A 110 -5.55 22.82 -4.11
N ILE A 111 -5.59 21.55 -3.68
CA ILE A 111 -6.79 20.93 -3.10
C ILE A 111 -7.28 21.75 -1.89
N LEU A 112 -6.38 22.11 -0.97
CA LEU A 112 -6.71 22.94 0.20
C LEU A 112 -7.23 24.32 -0.19
N ALA A 113 -6.63 24.97 -1.18
CA ALA A 113 -7.03 26.29 -1.65
C ALA A 113 -8.45 26.29 -2.25
N VAL A 114 -8.81 25.23 -2.99
CA VAL A 114 -10.14 25.10 -3.60
C VAL A 114 -11.18 24.63 -2.59
N ARG A 115 -10.88 23.59 -1.80
CA ARG A 115 -11.81 22.98 -0.82
C ARG A 115 -12.06 23.89 0.38
N LYS A 116 -11.09 24.72 0.78
CA LYS A 116 -11.13 25.59 1.98
C LYS A 116 -11.48 24.83 3.27
N GLN A 117 -11.03 23.58 3.35
CA GLN A 117 -11.21 22.67 4.47
C GLN A 117 -9.85 22.38 5.12
N SER A 118 -9.84 21.95 6.38
CA SER A 118 -8.60 21.45 6.97
C SER A 118 -8.22 20.11 6.34
N VAL A 119 -6.94 19.72 6.42
CA VAL A 119 -6.48 18.39 5.97
C VAL A 119 -7.28 17.28 6.65
N ARG A 120 -7.58 17.44 7.95
CA ARG A 120 -8.38 16.47 8.71
C ARG A 120 -9.77 16.32 8.11
N ASP A 121 -10.48 17.43 7.87
CA ASP A 121 -11.85 17.37 7.33
C ASP A 121 -11.88 16.72 5.94
N ILE A 122 -10.87 16.96 5.11
CA ILE A 122 -10.77 16.33 3.78
C ILE A 122 -10.53 14.82 3.90
N VAL A 123 -9.64 14.41 4.81
CA VAL A 123 -9.33 13.00 5.07
C VAL A 123 -10.55 12.27 5.64
N GLU A 124 -11.22 12.84 6.64
CA GLU A 124 -12.41 12.24 7.26
C GLU A 124 -13.58 12.17 6.27
N ALA A 125 -13.76 13.18 5.42
CA ALA A 125 -14.75 13.13 4.34
C ALA A 125 -14.41 12.03 3.31
N HIS A 126 -13.14 11.88 2.95
CA HIS A 126 -12.68 10.84 2.04
C HIS A 126 -12.94 9.44 2.60
N TRP A 127 -12.63 9.21 3.87
CA TRP A 127 -12.91 7.94 4.53
C TRP A 127 -14.42 7.66 4.61
N ALA A 128 -15.24 8.67 4.90
CA ALA A 128 -16.69 8.50 4.91
C ALA A 128 -17.25 8.12 3.53
N GLU A 129 -16.64 8.58 2.44
CA GLU A 129 -17.07 8.31 1.06
C GLU A 129 -16.56 6.96 0.53
N HIS A 130 -15.29 6.64 0.75
CA HIS A 130 -14.63 5.47 0.14
C HIS A 130 -14.36 4.31 1.12
N GLY A 131 -14.67 4.50 2.41
CA GLY A 131 -14.18 3.67 3.49
C GLY A 131 -12.75 4.02 3.88
N ARG A 132 -12.28 3.46 5.01
CA ARG A 132 -10.91 3.66 5.51
C ARG A 132 -10.08 2.40 5.36
N ASN A 133 -8.91 2.52 4.74
CA ASN A 133 -7.91 1.46 4.73
C ASN A 133 -6.89 1.75 5.85
N TYR A 134 -7.09 1.13 7.01
CA TYR A 134 -6.06 1.12 8.04
C TYR A 134 -4.83 0.42 7.52
N TYR A 135 -3.66 1.02 7.71
CA TYR A 135 -2.41 0.52 7.15
C TYR A 135 -1.26 0.69 8.13
N ALA A 136 -0.40 -0.32 8.19
CA ALA A 136 0.91 -0.24 8.83
C ALA A 136 1.90 -1.17 8.12
N ARG A 137 3.19 -0.82 8.19
CA ARG A 137 4.28 -1.71 7.81
C ARG A 137 5.14 -2.05 9.02
N HIS A 138 5.36 -3.34 9.24
CA HIS A 138 6.25 -3.87 10.25
C HIS A 138 7.53 -4.40 9.57
N ASP A 139 8.67 -3.81 9.89
CA ASP A 139 9.97 -4.27 9.40
C ASP A 139 10.70 -5.01 10.53
N TYR A 140 11.09 -6.26 10.25
CA TYR A 140 11.94 -7.09 11.09
C TYR A 140 13.32 -7.15 10.46
N GLU A 141 14.23 -6.34 10.96
CA GLU A 141 15.55 -6.09 10.38
C GLU A 141 16.59 -7.06 10.92
N ALA A 142 17.63 -7.33 10.13
CA ALA A 142 18.76 -8.18 10.51
C ALA A 142 18.32 -9.54 11.11
N ILE A 143 17.30 -10.17 10.51
CA ILE A 143 16.96 -11.56 10.80
C ILE A 143 17.94 -12.49 10.09
N GLU A 144 18.22 -13.64 10.69
CA GLU A 144 19.12 -14.63 10.10
C GLU A 144 18.55 -15.08 8.74
N THR A 145 19.39 -15.04 7.71
CA THR A 145 18.97 -15.19 6.31
C THR A 145 18.34 -16.55 6.03
N ALA A 146 18.87 -17.65 6.61
CA ALA A 146 18.29 -18.97 6.42
C ALA A 146 16.90 -19.05 7.08
N ALA A 147 16.75 -18.61 8.32
CA ALA A 147 15.46 -18.55 9.02
C ALA A 147 14.42 -17.70 8.27
N ALA A 148 14.85 -16.59 7.67
CA ALA A 148 14.00 -15.72 6.87
C ALA A 148 13.54 -16.39 5.56
N ASN A 149 14.47 -17.04 4.86
CA ASN A 149 14.18 -17.79 3.64
C ASN A 149 13.25 -18.97 3.92
N ASP A 150 13.50 -19.72 4.99
CA ASP A 150 12.70 -20.86 5.42
C ASP A 150 11.27 -20.43 5.78
N LEU A 151 11.11 -19.29 6.46
CA LEU A 151 9.79 -18.71 6.76
C LEU A 151 9.00 -18.44 5.47
N VAL A 152 9.60 -17.73 4.51
CA VAL A 152 8.92 -17.36 3.26
C VAL A 152 8.66 -18.60 2.40
N ALA A 153 9.59 -19.56 2.36
CA ALA A 153 9.44 -20.81 1.63
C ALA A 153 8.30 -21.67 2.21
N ASP A 154 8.22 -21.80 3.53
CA ASP A 154 7.13 -22.51 4.21
C ASP A 154 5.77 -21.86 3.93
N LEU A 155 5.68 -20.53 4.02
CA LEU A 155 4.44 -19.82 3.71
C LEU A 155 4.04 -20.02 2.24
N ARG A 156 5.01 -19.94 1.32
CA ARG A 156 4.81 -20.16 -0.12
C ARG A 156 4.29 -21.57 -0.41
N ASN A 157 4.84 -22.59 0.24
CA ASN A 157 4.45 -23.99 0.05
C ASN A 157 3.01 -24.27 0.52
N ARG A 158 2.46 -23.43 1.40
CA ARG A 158 1.10 -23.60 1.94
C ARG A 158 0.03 -22.79 1.21
N LEU A 159 0.39 -21.88 0.29
CA LEU A 159 -0.54 -20.91 -0.31
C LEU A 159 -1.82 -21.54 -0.86
N ALA A 160 -1.69 -22.63 -1.63
CA ALA A 160 -2.83 -23.30 -2.25
C ALA A 160 -3.83 -23.88 -1.24
N ALA A 161 -3.41 -24.14 0.00
CA ALA A 161 -4.25 -24.69 1.05
C ALA A 161 -4.91 -23.62 1.93
N LEU A 162 -4.46 -22.35 1.87
CA LEU A 162 -4.92 -21.29 2.76
C LEU A 162 -6.37 -20.80 2.52
N PRO A 163 -6.86 -20.65 1.27
CA PRO A 163 -8.21 -20.16 1.03
C PRO A 163 -9.28 -20.99 1.77
N GLY A 164 -10.22 -20.30 2.42
CA GLY A 164 -11.29 -20.89 3.23
C GLY A 164 -10.92 -21.21 4.67
N GLN A 165 -9.64 -21.11 5.06
CA GLN A 165 -9.23 -21.27 6.46
C GLN A 165 -9.52 -19.99 7.27
N ALA A 166 -9.84 -20.16 8.55
CA ALA A 166 -9.97 -19.08 9.51
C ALA A 166 -8.70 -18.99 10.39
N VAL A 167 -8.12 -17.79 10.48
CA VAL A 167 -6.92 -17.52 11.29
C VAL A 167 -7.13 -16.22 12.06
N ALA A 168 -6.96 -16.29 13.39
CA ALA A 168 -7.11 -15.14 14.29
C ALA A 168 -8.42 -14.33 14.09
N GLY A 169 -9.53 -15.02 13.78
CA GLY A 169 -10.84 -14.41 13.56
C GLY A 169 -11.11 -13.96 12.11
N LEU A 170 -10.12 -14.07 11.21
CA LEU A 170 -10.26 -13.68 9.81
C LEU A 170 -10.34 -14.90 8.89
N THR A 171 -11.28 -14.90 7.95
CA THR A 171 -11.37 -15.90 6.88
C THR A 171 -10.47 -15.50 5.71
N ILE A 172 -9.61 -16.41 5.26
CA ILE A 172 -8.73 -16.18 4.10
C ILE A 172 -9.55 -16.39 2.83
N ALA A 173 -9.72 -15.32 2.03
CA ALA A 173 -10.41 -15.37 0.76
C ALA A 173 -9.49 -15.88 -0.36
N ALA A 174 -8.24 -15.42 -0.37
CA ALA A 174 -7.23 -15.81 -1.36
C ALA A 174 -5.82 -15.69 -0.79
N ALA A 175 -4.88 -16.46 -1.32
CA ALA A 175 -3.46 -16.31 -1.03
C ALA A 175 -2.63 -16.67 -2.25
N ASP A 176 -1.64 -15.85 -2.58
CA ASP A 176 -0.79 -16.03 -3.75
C ASP A 176 0.61 -15.45 -3.53
N ASP A 177 1.54 -15.81 -4.40
CA ASP A 177 2.83 -15.15 -4.50
C ASP A 177 2.80 -14.22 -5.71
N PHE A 178 2.81 -12.92 -5.44
CA PHE A 178 2.49 -11.91 -6.42
C PHE A 178 3.41 -12.01 -7.64
N ALA A 179 2.77 -12.15 -8.81
CA ALA A 179 3.40 -12.11 -10.11
C ALA A 179 2.72 -11.02 -10.95
N TYR A 180 3.51 -10.35 -11.77
CA TYR A 180 3.05 -9.25 -12.62
C TYR A 180 3.52 -9.47 -14.05
N LEU A 181 2.58 -9.42 -14.98
CA LEU A 181 2.83 -9.33 -16.41
C LEU A 181 2.62 -7.87 -16.82
N ASP A 182 3.68 -7.21 -17.26
CA ASP A 182 3.60 -5.82 -17.67
C ASP A 182 2.79 -5.69 -18.98
N PRO A 183 1.72 -4.89 -19.02
CA PRO A 183 0.84 -4.80 -20.18
C PRO A 183 1.45 -4.02 -21.35
N VAL A 184 2.60 -3.37 -21.15
CA VAL A 184 3.25 -2.51 -22.15
C VAL A 184 4.43 -3.23 -22.78
N ASP A 185 5.34 -3.78 -21.98
CA ASP A 185 6.55 -4.43 -22.48
C ASP A 185 6.49 -5.98 -22.47
N GLY A 186 5.45 -6.57 -21.88
CA GLY A 186 5.25 -8.01 -21.80
C GLY A 186 6.22 -8.74 -20.87
N SER A 187 7.01 -8.02 -20.06
CA SER A 187 7.92 -8.63 -19.09
C SER A 187 7.16 -9.24 -17.91
N GLU A 188 7.67 -10.36 -17.42
CA GLU A 188 7.12 -11.05 -16.26
C GLU A 188 8.02 -10.86 -15.04
N SER A 189 7.42 -10.50 -13.90
CA SER A 189 8.07 -10.42 -12.60
C SER A 189 7.34 -11.33 -11.62
N ALA A 190 7.94 -12.48 -11.30
CA ALA A 190 7.41 -13.43 -10.33
C ALA A 190 8.01 -13.20 -8.93
N HIS A 191 7.40 -13.82 -7.91
CA HIS A 191 7.89 -13.86 -6.53
C HIS A 191 8.10 -12.47 -5.89
N GLN A 192 7.21 -11.52 -6.21
CA GLN A 192 7.33 -10.14 -5.77
C GLN A 192 6.81 -9.90 -4.34
N GLY A 193 6.18 -10.90 -3.74
CA GLY A 193 5.72 -10.89 -2.35
C GLY A 193 4.50 -11.78 -2.15
N ILE A 194 4.45 -12.45 -1.01
CA ILE A 194 3.31 -13.30 -0.67
C ILE A 194 2.17 -12.40 -0.18
N ARG A 195 0.98 -12.55 -0.74
CA ARG A 195 -0.24 -11.85 -0.33
C ARG A 195 -1.21 -12.84 0.29
N VAL A 196 -1.83 -12.46 1.39
CA VAL A 196 -2.96 -13.15 2.00
C VAL A 196 -4.09 -12.14 2.09
N LEU A 197 -5.14 -12.38 1.31
CA LEU A 197 -6.33 -11.54 1.24
C LEU A 197 -7.41 -12.18 2.10
N PHE A 198 -7.98 -11.40 3.01
CA PHE A 198 -9.06 -11.82 3.88
C PHE A 198 -10.40 -11.34 3.32
N GLU A 199 -11.48 -12.03 3.68
CA GLU A 199 -12.83 -11.53 3.45
C GLU A 199 -13.01 -10.13 4.07
N GLY A 200 -13.83 -9.30 3.43
CA GLY A 200 -14.02 -7.90 3.87
C GLY A 200 -12.91 -6.93 3.44
N GLY A 201 -11.93 -7.37 2.63
CA GLY A 201 -10.95 -6.49 1.99
C GLY A 201 -9.72 -6.17 2.82
N SER A 202 -9.52 -6.85 3.95
CA SER A 202 -8.27 -6.80 4.71
C SER A 202 -7.20 -7.67 4.03
N ARG A 203 -5.92 -7.39 4.26
CA ARG A 203 -4.82 -8.22 3.74
C ARG A 203 -3.54 -8.10 4.56
N ALA A 204 -2.72 -9.15 4.46
CA ALA A 204 -1.34 -9.15 4.92
C ALA A 204 -0.42 -9.49 3.74
N VAL A 205 0.68 -8.75 3.60
CA VAL A 205 1.70 -8.97 2.56
C VAL A 205 3.05 -9.21 3.21
N PHE A 206 3.76 -10.24 2.78
CA PHE A 206 5.09 -10.60 3.27
C PHE A 206 6.12 -10.43 2.16
N ARG A 207 7.13 -9.60 2.38
CA ARG A 207 8.24 -9.41 1.44
C ARG A 207 9.56 -9.52 2.17
N LEU A 208 10.46 -10.33 1.61
CA LEU A 208 11.84 -10.37 2.04
C LEU A 208 12.66 -9.38 1.22
N SER A 209 13.52 -8.61 1.89
CA SER A 209 14.41 -7.65 1.27
C SER A 209 15.80 -7.72 1.89
N GLY A 210 16.83 -7.36 1.12
CA GLY A 210 18.19 -7.16 1.62
C GLY A 210 18.86 -8.42 2.20
N THR A 211 18.98 -9.52 1.46
CA THR A 211 19.60 -10.78 1.91
C THR A 211 21.14 -10.76 1.92
N GLY A 212 21.75 -9.61 2.20
CA GLY A 212 23.20 -9.40 2.16
C GLY A 212 23.92 -9.90 3.43
N THR A 213 25.15 -9.44 3.63
CA THR A 213 25.99 -9.82 4.80
C THR A 213 25.43 -9.38 6.15
N SER A 214 24.49 -8.44 6.18
CA SER A 214 23.88 -7.89 7.40
C SER A 214 22.60 -8.62 7.85
N GLY A 215 22.30 -9.78 7.27
CA GLY A 215 21.03 -10.50 7.48
C GLY A 215 19.91 -9.94 6.59
N ALA A 216 18.76 -10.61 6.61
CA ALA A 216 17.61 -10.22 5.80
C ALA A 216 16.67 -9.27 6.56
N THR A 217 15.80 -8.57 5.83
CA THR A 217 14.70 -7.77 6.38
C THR A 217 13.37 -8.32 5.89
N LEU A 218 12.56 -8.85 6.81
CA LEU A 218 11.17 -9.24 6.54
C LEU A 218 10.28 -8.02 6.73
N ARG A 219 9.61 -7.60 5.67
CA ARG A 219 8.60 -6.54 5.69
C ARG A 219 7.22 -7.17 5.65
N VAL A 220 6.40 -6.83 6.64
CA VAL A 220 5.00 -7.26 6.74
C VAL A 220 4.11 -6.03 6.61
N TYR A 221 3.34 -5.96 5.53
CA TYR A 221 2.40 -4.89 5.28
C TYR A 221 1.02 -5.37 5.71
N LEU A 222 0.36 -4.59 6.54
CA LEU A 222 -0.85 -4.95 7.25
C LEU A 222 -1.93 -3.95 6.86
N GLU A 223 -3.04 -4.45 6.35
CA GLU A 223 -4.14 -3.61 5.91
C GLU A 223 -5.48 -4.15 6.37
N ARG A 224 -6.33 -3.25 6.84
CA ARG A 224 -7.74 -3.53 7.11
C ARG A 224 -8.62 -2.48 6.46
N PHE A 225 -9.54 -2.92 5.64
CA PHE A 225 -10.61 -2.08 5.14
C PHE A 225 -11.74 -1.98 6.17
N GLU A 226 -12.20 -0.77 6.44
CA GLU A 226 -13.31 -0.46 7.34
C GLU A 226 -14.32 0.43 6.61
N PRO A 227 -15.48 -0.11 6.18
CA PRO A 227 -16.50 0.68 5.52
C PRO A 227 -17.36 1.51 6.48
N ASP A 228 -17.42 1.17 7.77
CA ASP A 228 -18.29 1.86 8.73
C ASP A 228 -17.64 3.16 9.27
N PRO A 229 -18.20 4.35 8.98
CA PRO A 229 -17.67 5.62 9.48
C PRO A 229 -17.59 5.73 11.00
N ALA A 230 -18.47 5.03 11.73
CA ALA A 230 -18.42 5.02 13.19
C ALA A 230 -17.14 4.38 13.74
N ARG A 231 -16.44 3.58 12.91
CA ARG A 231 -15.22 2.86 13.26
C ARG A 231 -13.96 3.50 12.71
N HIS A 232 -14.08 4.58 11.93
CA HIS A 232 -12.91 5.29 11.39
C HIS A 232 -12.12 6.06 12.45
N GLY A 233 -12.65 6.22 13.66
CA GLY A 233 -11.95 6.86 14.79
C GLY A 233 -10.98 5.96 15.54
N LEU A 234 -10.93 4.65 15.25
CA LEU A 234 -10.07 3.71 15.96
C LEU A 234 -8.58 4.04 15.79
N ALA A 235 -7.79 3.75 16.81
CA ALA A 235 -6.33 3.80 16.70
C ALA A 235 -5.85 2.71 15.72
N THR A 236 -4.89 3.04 14.85
CA THR A 236 -4.43 2.10 13.81
C THR A 236 -3.97 0.75 14.36
N ALA A 237 -3.26 0.74 15.48
CA ALA A 237 -2.81 -0.50 16.12
C ALA A 237 -3.98 -1.37 16.63
N GLU A 238 -5.05 -0.74 17.12
CA GLU A 238 -6.27 -1.44 17.54
C GLU A 238 -7.02 -2.01 16.34
N ALA A 239 -7.21 -1.20 15.29
CA ALA A 239 -7.88 -1.63 14.07
C ALA A 239 -7.16 -2.80 13.39
N LEU A 240 -5.82 -2.82 13.42
CA LEU A 240 -4.99 -3.85 12.79
C LEU A 240 -4.71 -5.08 13.67
N ALA A 241 -5.20 -5.13 14.91
CA ALA A 241 -4.83 -6.17 15.89
C ALA A 241 -5.07 -7.60 15.37
N GLU A 242 -6.22 -7.87 14.73
CA GLU A 242 -6.56 -9.18 14.15
C GLU A 242 -5.67 -9.52 12.95
N VAL A 243 -5.37 -8.55 12.09
CA VAL A 243 -4.50 -8.75 10.92
C VAL A 243 -3.06 -9.03 11.37
N ILE A 244 -2.58 -8.34 12.40
CA ILE A 244 -1.26 -8.58 13.02
C ILE A 244 -1.21 -9.99 13.61
N ALA A 245 -2.24 -10.41 14.35
CA ALA A 245 -2.32 -11.74 14.92
C ALA A 245 -2.38 -12.84 13.85
N ALA A 246 -3.15 -12.61 12.77
CA ALA A 246 -3.20 -13.51 11.63
C ALA A 246 -1.85 -13.62 10.93
N ALA A 247 -1.16 -12.50 10.71
CA ALA A 247 0.16 -12.49 10.10
C ALA A 247 1.19 -13.26 10.93
N GLU A 248 1.20 -13.08 12.26
CA GLU A 248 2.05 -13.86 13.16
C GLU A 248 1.71 -15.36 13.12
N ALA A 249 0.42 -15.72 13.16
CA ALA A 249 0.00 -17.12 13.12
C ALA A 249 0.35 -17.82 11.79
N LEU A 250 0.28 -17.08 10.67
CA LEU A 250 0.61 -17.59 9.35
C LEU A 250 2.11 -17.77 9.15
N ALA A 251 2.92 -16.78 9.53
CA ALA A 251 4.36 -16.78 9.27
C ALA A 251 5.19 -17.38 10.41
N GLY A 252 4.68 -17.39 11.64
CA GLY A 252 5.41 -17.83 12.83
C GLY A 252 6.66 -16.99 13.08
N ILE A 253 6.59 -15.67 12.89
CA ILE A 253 7.75 -14.78 12.90
C ILE A 253 8.49 -14.90 14.22
N ARG A 254 7.80 -14.87 15.36
CA ARG A 254 8.43 -15.01 16.68
C ARG A 254 9.13 -16.34 16.87
N ALA A 255 8.44 -17.43 16.52
CA ALA A 255 8.97 -18.78 16.71
C ALA A 255 10.20 -19.06 15.83
N ARG A 256 10.24 -18.49 14.62
CA ARG A 256 11.31 -18.71 13.64
C ARG A 256 12.49 -17.74 13.80
N THR A 257 12.23 -16.49 14.17
CA THR A 257 13.25 -15.43 14.17
C THR A 257 13.66 -14.97 15.58
N GLY A 258 12.91 -15.38 16.62
CA GLY A 258 13.07 -14.88 17.98
C GLY A 258 12.57 -13.45 18.20
N ARG A 259 12.09 -12.75 17.16
CA ARG A 259 11.60 -11.37 17.26
C ARG A 259 10.19 -11.32 17.83
N THR A 260 10.03 -10.67 18.98
CA THR A 260 8.71 -10.53 19.64
C THR A 260 7.91 -9.33 19.15
N GLN A 261 8.58 -8.35 18.52
CA GLN A 261 8.04 -7.12 17.95
C GLN A 261 8.89 -6.71 16.73
N PRO A 262 8.35 -5.91 15.79
CA PRO A 262 9.14 -5.35 14.69
C PRO A 262 10.17 -4.32 15.20
N ASP A 263 11.24 -4.13 14.44
CA ASP A 263 12.24 -3.10 14.69
C ASP A 263 11.73 -1.71 14.29
N VAL A 264 10.94 -1.64 13.20
CA VAL A 264 10.32 -0.41 12.70
C VAL A 264 8.85 -0.63 12.41
N ILE A 265 8.01 0.34 12.82
CA ILE A 265 6.60 0.44 12.45
C ILE A 265 6.43 1.74 11.67
N THR A 266 5.89 1.66 10.46
CA THR A 266 5.52 2.82 9.61
C THR A 266 4.02 2.87 9.40
#